data_AF-A0A0S3SIR1-F1
#
_entry.id   AF-A0A0S3SIR1-F1
#
_cell.length_a   1.000
_cell.length_b   1.000
_cell.length_c   1.000
_cell.angle_alpha   90.00
_cell.angle_beta   90.00
_cell.angle_gamma   90.00
#
_symmetry.space_group_name_H-M   'P 1'
#
loop_
_entity.id
_entity.type
_entity.pdbx_description
1 polymer ?
#
loop_
_entity_poly.entity_id
_entity_poly.type
_entity_poly.pdbx_seq_one_letter_code
_entity_poly.pdbx_strand_id
1 'polypeptide(L)'
;MKMNPSLGCRCRREQTGSEKQWHGGLSHEKKNINFLGDLSYADNHPNHDNVRWDTWGRFVERNNAYEPWIWATGNHELDYAPELGEMEPFKPFRHRYHVPYKASGSTEPFWYSVKIASAHIIVLASYSAYGKYTPQYEWLEALM
;
A
#
# COMPACT_ATOMS: atom_id res chain seq x y z
N MET A 1 -5.22 9.87 -13.56
CA MET A 1 -6.22 10.77 -12.94
C MET A 1 -5.52 11.71 -11.98
N LYS A 2 -5.56 13.02 -12.23
CA LYS A 2 -5.09 14.02 -11.25
C LYS A 2 -6.21 14.23 -10.24
N MET A 3 -5.99 13.88 -8.98
CA MET A 3 -6.95 14.14 -7.90
C MET A 3 -7.04 15.65 -7.66
N ASN A 4 -8.24 16.18 -7.74
CA ASN A 4 -8.59 17.55 -7.40
C ASN A 4 -9.11 17.55 -5.95
N PRO A 5 -8.40 18.13 -4.97
CA PRO A 5 -8.78 18.04 -3.57
C PRO A 5 -9.80 19.15 -3.28
N SER A 6 -11.08 18.88 -3.52
CA SER A 6 -12.16 19.85 -3.24
C SER A 6 -13.29 19.31 -2.37
N LEU A 7 -13.03 18.25 -1.61
CA LEU A 7 -13.89 17.85 -0.50
C LEU A 7 -13.09 17.93 0.81
N GLY A 8 -13.19 19.11 1.46
CA GLY A 8 -13.33 19.13 2.92
C GLY A 8 -12.13 19.55 3.78
N CYS A 9 -11.46 20.66 3.50
CA CYS A 9 -10.83 21.47 4.55
C CYS A 9 -10.81 22.94 4.14
N ARG A 10 -11.87 23.68 4.49
CA ARG A 10 -11.86 25.15 4.33
C ARG A 10 -11.00 25.75 5.43
N CYS A 11 -9.76 26.12 5.08
CA CYS A 11 -9.02 27.09 5.87
C CYS A 11 -9.63 28.47 5.61
N ARG A 12 -10.59 28.91 6.42
CA ARG A 12 -11.09 30.30 6.39
C ARG A 12 -10.13 31.14 7.23
N ARG A 13 -9.44 32.09 6.61
CA ARG A 13 -8.59 33.07 7.30
C ARG A 13 -9.42 33.94 8.26
N GLU A 14 -8.74 34.29 9.36
CA GLU A 14 -9.02 35.34 10.35
C GLU A 14 -10.19 35.11 11.32
N GLN A 15 -9.85 34.72 12.55
CA GLN A 15 -10.36 35.33 13.76
C GLN A 15 -9.36 35.15 14.92
N THR A 16 -9.09 36.29 15.55
CA THR A 16 -8.20 36.57 16.67
C THR A 16 -8.56 35.80 17.95
N GLY A 17 -7.55 35.40 18.73
CA GLY A 17 -7.61 35.32 20.19
C GLY A 17 -8.48 34.22 20.84
N SER A 18 -7.85 33.50 21.78
CA SER A 18 -8.41 32.57 22.78
C SER A 18 -8.90 31.20 22.30
N GLU A 19 -8.46 30.19 23.06
CA GLU A 19 -8.79 28.77 23.03
C GLU A 19 -10.06 28.38 22.27
N LYS A 20 -9.88 27.60 21.20
CA LYS A 20 -10.93 26.72 20.69
C LYS A 20 -10.55 25.29 21.03
N GLN A 21 -10.98 24.89 22.22
CA GLN A 21 -11.06 23.49 22.60
C GLN A 21 -11.97 22.77 21.60
N TRP A 22 -11.39 21.84 20.84
CA TRP A 22 -12.13 21.01 19.90
C TRP A 22 -13.02 20.04 20.69
N HIS A 23 -14.30 20.39 20.85
CA HIS A 23 -15.31 19.44 21.30
C HIS A 23 -15.84 18.65 20.09
N GLY A 24 -15.00 17.74 19.60
CA GLY A 24 -15.36 16.68 18.67
C GLY A 24 -15.04 15.34 19.34
N GLY A 25 -16.00 14.81 20.10
CA GLY A 25 -15.85 13.52 20.77
C GLY A 25 -15.90 12.37 19.78
N LEU A 26 -14.74 11.91 19.32
CA LEU A 26 -14.44 10.52 18.99
C LEU A 26 -12.92 10.38 19.15
N SER A 27 -12.47 9.60 20.12
CA SER A 27 -11.11 9.05 20.08
C SER A 27 -11.06 8.16 18.83
N HIS A 28 -10.58 8.67 17.71
CA HIS A 28 -10.36 7.86 16.53
C HIS A 28 -9.24 6.87 16.87
N GLU A 29 -9.65 5.67 17.27
CA GLU A 29 -8.79 4.49 17.30
C GLU A 29 -8.15 4.37 15.91
N LYS A 30 -6.82 4.39 15.86
CA LYS A 30 -6.11 4.21 14.59
C LYS A 30 -6.38 2.79 14.11
N LYS A 31 -7.13 2.66 13.02
CA LYS A 31 -7.44 1.39 12.37
C LYS A 31 -6.67 1.31 11.06
N ASN A 32 -6.39 0.08 10.66
CA ASN A 32 -5.76 -0.25 9.39
C ASN A 32 -6.18 -1.66 8.98
N ILE A 33 -6.08 -1.94 7.68
CA ILE A 33 -6.30 -3.29 7.14
C ILE A 33 -4.94 -3.87 6.73
N ASN A 34 -4.64 -5.08 7.18
CA ASN A 34 -3.47 -5.83 6.71
C ASN A 34 -3.93 -6.75 5.57
N PHE A 35 -3.51 -6.47 4.35
CA PHE A 35 -3.92 -7.22 3.16
C PHE A 35 -2.77 -8.10 2.68
N LEU A 36 -2.96 -9.42 2.72
CA LEU A 36 -1.88 -10.43 2.70
C LEU A 36 -1.53 -10.94 1.29
N GLY A 37 -1.68 -10.10 0.26
CA GLY A 37 -1.44 -10.46 -1.15
C GLY A 37 -2.69 -10.89 -1.89
N ASP A 38 -2.52 -11.15 -3.19
CA ASP A 38 -3.53 -11.54 -4.16
C ASP A 38 -4.74 -10.57 -4.20
N LEU A 39 -4.49 -9.38 -4.75
CA LEU A 39 -5.46 -8.29 -4.76
C LEU A 39 -6.57 -8.56 -5.78
N SER A 40 -6.25 -8.42 -7.06
CA SER A 40 -7.28 -8.32 -8.11
C SER A 40 -7.53 -9.61 -8.88
N TYR A 41 -6.61 -10.57 -8.83
CA TYR A 41 -6.61 -11.76 -9.70
C TYR A 41 -6.78 -11.41 -11.20
N ALA A 42 -6.26 -10.25 -11.63
CA ALA A 42 -6.37 -9.78 -13.01
C ALA A 42 -5.62 -10.68 -14.01
N ASP A 43 -4.54 -11.32 -13.56
CA ASP A 43 -3.73 -12.29 -14.31
C ASP A 43 -4.52 -13.55 -14.70
N ASN A 44 -5.56 -13.92 -13.95
CA ASN A 44 -6.47 -15.03 -14.30
C ASN A 44 -7.40 -14.72 -15.49
N HIS A 45 -7.37 -13.50 -16.03
CA HIS A 45 -8.16 -13.12 -17.19
C HIS A 45 -7.33 -13.12 -18.48
N PRO A 46 -7.97 -13.25 -19.65
CA PRO A 46 -7.24 -13.25 -20.93
C PRO A 46 -6.31 -12.04 -21.06
N ASN A 47 -5.04 -12.33 -21.37
CA ASN A 47 -3.97 -11.34 -21.50
C ASN A 47 -3.74 -10.48 -20.25
N HIS A 48 -4.03 -11.03 -19.05
CA HIS A 48 -3.90 -10.32 -17.79
C HIS A 48 -4.67 -8.99 -17.80
N ASP A 49 -5.97 -9.06 -18.16
CA ASP A 49 -6.83 -7.91 -18.41
C ASP A 49 -6.76 -6.87 -17.27
N ASN A 50 -5.96 -5.83 -17.50
CA ASN A 50 -5.66 -4.80 -16.51
C ASN A 50 -6.87 -3.88 -16.20
N VAL A 51 -7.97 -4.00 -16.95
CA VAL A 51 -9.25 -3.39 -16.55
C VAL A 51 -9.73 -3.97 -15.21
N ARG A 52 -9.34 -5.22 -14.89
CA ARG A 52 -9.68 -5.88 -13.62
C ARG A 52 -9.02 -5.21 -12.43
N TRP A 53 -7.77 -4.74 -12.57
CA TRP A 53 -7.13 -3.86 -11.60
C TRP A 53 -7.93 -2.58 -11.37
N ASP A 54 -8.47 -1.96 -12.43
CA ASP A 54 -9.29 -0.74 -12.30
C ASP A 54 -10.63 -1.03 -11.60
N THR A 55 -11.26 -2.15 -11.90
CA THR A 55 -12.51 -2.54 -11.23
C THR A 55 -12.29 -2.89 -9.76
N TRP A 56 -11.19 -3.57 -9.44
CA TRP A 56 -10.82 -3.87 -8.06
C TRP A 56 -10.56 -2.60 -7.26
N GLY A 57 -9.83 -1.64 -7.84
CA GLY A 57 -9.56 -0.35 -7.20
C GLY A 57 -10.85 0.39 -6.82
N ARG A 58 -11.82 0.45 -7.75
CA ARG A 58 -13.15 1.04 -7.49
C ARG A 58 -13.96 0.25 -6.45
N PHE A 59 -13.82 -1.07 -6.43
CA PHE A 59 -14.52 -1.92 -5.46
C PHE A 59 -14.03 -1.67 -4.02
N VAL A 60 -12.71 -1.59 -3.81
CA VAL A 60 -12.13 -1.39 -2.48
C VAL A 60 -12.10 0.08 -2.03
N GLU A 61 -12.30 1.03 -2.96
CA GLU A 61 -12.24 2.48 -2.71
C GLU A 61 -13.09 2.91 -1.50
N ARG A 62 -14.31 2.35 -1.36
CA ARG A 62 -15.21 2.69 -0.25
C ARG A 62 -14.62 2.45 1.14
N ASN A 63 -13.56 1.66 1.26
CA ASN A 63 -12.85 1.39 2.51
C ASN A 63 -11.43 1.97 2.48
N ASN A 64 -10.65 1.65 1.45
CA ASN A 64 -9.25 2.07 1.33
C ASN A 64 -9.07 3.61 1.20
N ALA A 65 -10.12 4.35 0.85
CA ALA A 65 -10.07 5.82 0.85
C ALA A 65 -10.15 6.45 2.26
N TYR A 66 -10.61 5.70 3.26
CA TYR A 66 -10.85 6.19 4.62
C TYR A 66 -9.96 5.52 5.67
N GLU A 67 -9.63 4.24 5.47
CA GLU A 67 -8.74 3.48 6.34
C GLU A 67 -7.51 3.03 5.53
N PRO A 68 -6.29 3.19 6.06
CA PRO A 68 -5.08 2.77 5.35
C PRO A 68 -4.98 1.25 5.28
N TRP A 69 -4.67 0.74 4.08
CA TRP A 69 -4.34 -0.66 3.87
C TRP A 69 -2.83 -0.85 3.76
N ILE A 70 -2.32 -1.87 4.46
CA ILE A 70 -0.93 -2.32 4.40
C ILE A 70 -0.88 -3.48 3.42
N TRP A 71 -0.19 -3.28 2.31
CA TRP A 71 -0.13 -4.20 1.19
C TRP A 71 1.04 -5.16 1.33
N ALA A 72 0.78 -6.46 1.30
CA ALA A 72 1.73 -7.48 0.90
C ALA A 72 1.47 -7.90 -0.56
N THR A 73 2.48 -8.46 -1.22
CA THR A 73 2.37 -9.02 -2.57
C THR A 73 2.22 -10.53 -2.53
N GLY A 74 1.23 -11.08 -3.23
CA GLY A 74 1.06 -12.51 -3.48
C GLY A 74 1.61 -12.93 -4.84
N ASN A 75 1.34 -14.17 -5.27
CA ASN A 75 1.73 -14.63 -6.60
C ASN A 75 0.93 -13.95 -7.70
N HIS A 76 -0.33 -13.59 -7.45
CA HIS A 76 -1.17 -12.93 -8.45
C HIS A 76 -0.74 -11.48 -8.73
N GLU A 77 0.17 -10.92 -7.94
CA GLU A 77 0.84 -9.66 -8.25
C GLU A 77 2.06 -9.82 -9.14
N LEU A 78 2.62 -11.03 -9.32
CA LEU A 78 3.82 -11.22 -10.15
C LEU A 78 3.61 -10.72 -11.57
N ASP A 79 2.45 -10.99 -12.16
CA ASP A 79 2.07 -10.55 -13.51
C ASP A 79 3.14 -10.84 -14.58
N TYR A 80 3.88 -11.95 -14.41
CA TYR A 80 4.95 -12.37 -15.29
C TYR A 80 4.40 -13.23 -16.43
N ALA A 81 4.30 -12.64 -17.63
CA ALA A 81 3.75 -13.27 -18.83
C ALA A 81 4.68 -13.09 -20.05
N PRO A 82 5.75 -13.90 -20.16
CA PRO A 82 6.67 -13.85 -21.30
C PRO A 82 6.01 -13.99 -22.66
N GLU A 83 4.93 -14.77 -22.75
CA GLU A 83 4.12 -14.99 -23.94
C GLU A 83 3.42 -13.72 -24.44
N LEU A 84 3.24 -12.72 -23.57
CA LEU A 84 2.70 -11.40 -23.89
C LEU A 84 3.80 -10.32 -24.02
N GLY A 85 5.06 -10.70 -23.85
CA GLY A 85 6.20 -9.76 -23.78
C GLY A 85 6.34 -9.04 -22.45
N GLU A 86 5.65 -9.49 -21.40
CA GLU A 86 5.71 -8.89 -20.06
C GLU A 86 6.67 -9.69 -19.16
N MET A 87 7.91 -9.21 -19.09
CA MET A 87 9.02 -9.87 -18.38
C MET A 87 9.35 -9.25 -17.02
N GLU A 88 8.75 -8.11 -16.69
CA GLU A 88 9.01 -7.38 -15.45
C GLU A 88 8.00 -7.81 -14.38
N PRO A 89 8.42 -8.50 -13.30
CA PRO A 89 7.50 -8.94 -12.27
C PRO A 89 6.96 -7.74 -11.46
N PHE A 90 5.74 -7.88 -10.96
CA PHE A 90 5.05 -6.89 -10.12
C PHE A 90 4.73 -5.57 -10.80
N LYS A 91 4.85 -5.48 -12.13
CA LYS A 91 4.69 -4.23 -12.87
C LYS A 91 3.36 -3.53 -12.58
N PRO A 92 2.15 -4.14 -12.69
CA PRO A 92 0.92 -3.41 -12.39
C PRO A 92 0.81 -3.00 -10.92
N PHE A 93 1.18 -3.89 -10.00
CA PHE A 93 1.12 -3.62 -8.56
C PHE A 93 1.97 -2.40 -8.21
N ARG A 94 3.23 -2.37 -8.65
CA ARG A 94 4.20 -1.30 -8.36
C ARG A 94 3.72 0.07 -8.84
N HIS A 95 2.98 0.13 -9.95
CA HIS A 95 2.46 1.39 -10.49
C HIS A 95 1.16 1.87 -9.82
N ARG A 96 0.45 0.98 -9.11
CA ARG A 96 -0.88 1.26 -8.55
C ARG A 96 -0.88 1.41 -7.02
N TYR A 97 -0.08 0.62 -6.30
CA TYR A 97 -0.05 0.59 -4.84
C TYR A 97 1.34 0.94 -4.32
N HIS A 98 1.52 2.20 -3.96
CA HIS A 98 2.78 2.67 -3.37
C HIS A 98 2.81 2.37 -1.87
N VAL A 99 3.96 1.90 -1.38
CA VAL A 99 4.21 1.63 0.04
C VAL A 99 5.40 2.45 0.56
N PRO A 100 5.49 2.74 1.87
CA PRO A 100 6.54 3.60 2.44
C PRO A 100 7.87 2.85 2.66
N TYR A 101 8.32 2.02 1.72
CA TYR A 101 9.46 1.10 1.90
C TYR A 101 10.79 1.81 2.23
N LYS A 102 11.02 2.99 1.65
CA LYS A 102 12.21 3.81 1.95
C LYS A 102 12.25 4.30 3.39
N ALA A 103 11.09 4.52 4.01
CA ALA A 103 11.02 4.98 5.40
C ALA A 103 11.48 3.90 6.39
N SER A 104 11.40 2.63 5.99
CA SER A 104 11.94 1.49 6.75
C SER A 104 13.34 1.04 6.29
N GLY A 105 14.03 1.83 5.45
CA GLY A 105 15.36 1.47 4.94
C GLY A 105 15.37 0.29 3.95
N SER A 106 14.22 -0.09 3.40
CA SER A 106 14.15 -1.11 2.36
C SER A 106 14.57 -0.54 1.00
N THR A 107 15.09 -1.40 0.13
CA THR A 107 15.49 -1.06 -1.24
C THR A 107 14.36 -1.25 -2.27
N GLU A 108 13.32 -2.01 -1.96
CA GLU A 108 12.21 -2.33 -2.87
C GLU A 108 10.84 -2.25 -2.20
N PRO A 109 9.76 -2.01 -2.95
CA PRO A 109 8.41 -1.83 -2.41
C PRO A 109 7.71 -3.14 -2.00
N PHE A 110 8.40 -4.27 -1.99
CA PHE A 110 7.78 -5.57 -1.71
C PHE A 110 8.02 -6.05 -0.27
N TRP A 111 9.07 -5.55 0.38
CA TRP A 111 9.34 -5.77 1.79
C TRP A 111 9.59 -4.43 2.49
N TYR A 112 8.92 -4.18 3.60
CA TYR A 112 9.00 -2.92 4.34
C TYR A 112 8.42 -3.08 5.74
N SER A 113 8.61 -2.08 6.60
CA SER A 113 7.98 -2.07 7.92
C SER A 113 7.30 -0.73 8.22
N VAL A 114 6.27 -0.79 9.06
CA VAL A 114 5.55 0.39 9.55
C VAL A 114 5.29 0.27 11.03
N LYS A 115 5.30 1.39 11.74
CA LYS A 115 4.91 1.48 13.15
C LYS A 115 3.55 2.17 13.24
N ILE A 116 2.53 1.45 13.70
CA ILE A 116 1.16 1.95 13.85
C ILE A 116 0.74 1.72 15.30
N ALA A 117 0.45 2.81 16.00
CA ALA A 117 0.14 2.79 17.43
C ALA A 117 1.21 2.01 18.21
N SER A 118 0.84 0.91 18.88
CA SER A 118 1.74 0.04 19.64
C SER A 118 2.31 -1.15 18.84
N ALA A 119 2.02 -1.24 17.53
CA ALA A 119 2.45 -2.35 16.68
C ALA A 119 3.58 -1.94 15.73
N HIS A 120 4.60 -2.80 15.60
CA HIS A 120 5.60 -2.74 14.54
C HIS A 120 5.31 -3.90 13.56
N ILE A 121 4.82 -3.54 12.37
CA ILE A 121 4.40 -4.49 11.35
C ILE A 121 5.54 -4.63 10.33
N ILE A 122 5.94 -5.86 10.07
CA ILE A 122 6.95 -6.22 9.07
C ILE A 122 6.23 -6.94 7.93
N VAL A 123 6.36 -6.40 6.72
CA VAL A 123 5.85 -6.98 5.48
C VAL A 123 7.01 -7.59 4.72
N LEU A 124 6.87 -8.85 4.34
CA LEU A 124 7.85 -9.62 3.58
C LEU A 124 7.27 -10.03 2.23
N ALA A 125 8.15 -10.26 1.25
CA ALA A 125 7.77 -10.72 -0.07
C ALA A 125 8.14 -12.20 -0.26
N SER A 126 7.15 -13.07 -0.41
CA SER A 126 7.34 -14.50 -0.62
C SER A 126 7.94 -14.84 -2.00
N TYR A 127 7.79 -13.93 -2.97
CA TYR A 127 8.19 -14.14 -4.37
C TYR A 127 9.37 -13.24 -4.77
N SER A 128 10.07 -12.66 -3.79
CA SER A 128 11.37 -12.02 -3.96
C SER A 128 12.47 -12.92 -3.40
N ALA A 129 13.74 -12.63 -3.71
CA ALA A 129 14.86 -13.39 -3.15
C ALA A 129 15.00 -13.13 -1.64
N TYR A 130 14.90 -14.18 -0.81
CA TYR A 130 15.00 -14.11 0.66
C TYR A 130 16.08 -15.04 1.25
N GLY A 131 16.94 -15.62 0.41
CA GLY A 131 18.08 -16.41 0.87
C GLY A 131 19.10 -15.58 1.66
N LYS A 132 19.99 -16.24 2.40
CA LYS A 132 21.08 -15.55 3.11
C LYS A 132 21.85 -14.64 2.16
N TYR A 133 22.17 -13.42 2.61
CA TYR A 133 22.85 -12.36 1.84
C TYR A 133 22.04 -11.72 0.69
N THR A 134 20.73 -11.97 0.63
CA THR A 134 19.85 -11.22 -0.29
C THR A 134 19.42 -9.89 0.32
N PRO A 135 19.05 -8.88 -0.49
CA PRO A 135 18.62 -7.58 0.03
C PRO A 135 17.48 -7.65 1.06
N GLN A 136 16.49 -8.52 0.85
CA GLN A 136 15.40 -8.72 1.80
C GLN A 136 15.88 -9.36 3.11
N TYR A 137 16.77 -10.35 3.03
CA TYR A 137 17.36 -11.01 4.20
C TYR A 137 18.17 -10.02 5.05
N GLU A 138 19.10 -9.30 4.42
CA GLU A 138 19.98 -8.36 5.12
C GLU A 138 19.18 -7.20 5.73
N TRP A 139 18.16 -6.72 5.02
CA TRP A 139 17.23 -5.72 5.54
C TRP A 139 16.47 -6.23 6.77
N LEU A 140 16.00 -7.48 6.75
CA LEU A 140 15.28 -8.08 7.87
C LEU A 140 16.20 -8.29 9.08
N GLU A 141 17.43 -8.77 8.88
CA GLU A 141 18.41 -8.90 9.98
C GLU A 141 18.76 -7.54 10.59
N ALA A 142 18.87 -6.48 9.80
CA ALA A 142 19.14 -5.13 10.31
C ALA A 142 17.97 -4.49 11.07
N LEU A 143 16.75 -5.03 10.93
CA LEU A 143 15.56 -4.58 11.65
C LEU A 143 15.37 -5.23 13.03
N MET A 144 16.01 -6.39 13.26
CA MET A 144 15.94 -7.16 14.51
C MET A 144 16.98 -6.67 15.52
#